data_AF-A0A554XFG4-F1
#
_entry.id   AF-A0A554XFG4-F1
#
_cell.length_a   1.000
_cell.length_b   1.000
_cell.length_c   1.000
_cell.angle_alpha   90.00
_cell.angle_beta   90.00
_cell.angle_gamma   90.00
#
_symmetry.space_group_name_H-M   'P 1'
#
loop_
_entity.id
_entity.type
_entity.pdbx_description
1 polymer ?
#
loop_
_entity_poly.entity_id
_entity_poly.type
_entity_poly.pdbx_seq_one_letter_code
_entity_poly.pdbx_strand_id
1 'polypeptide(L)' 'MNGKTIDQAKSADLRGSWPALLRAARRARELAAQTGTELIVMRNGVLQRIRPQPNEGATPSATPEGRP' A
#
# COMPACT_ATOMS: atom_id res chain seq x y z
N MET A 1 -13.27 -1.81 30.28
CA MET A 1 -12.57 -2.25 29.04
C MET A 1 -11.17 -2.72 29.40
N ASN A 2 -10.69 -3.80 28.77
CA ASN A 2 -9.30 -4.23 28.91
C ASN A 2 -8.43 -3.24 28.12
N GLY A 3 -7.62 -2.43 28.82
CA GLY A 3 -6.84 -1.32 28.22
C GLY A 3 -5.58 -1.74 27.47
N LYS A 4 -5.40 -3.04 27.23
CA LYS A 4 -4.20 -3.59 26.58
C LYS A 4 -4.36 -3.55 25.07
N THR A 5 -3.34 -3.03 24.40
CA THR A 5 -3.24 -2.97 22.94
C THR A 5 -2.85 -4.33 22.34
N ILE A 6 -3.02 -4.50 21.03
CA ILE A 6 -2.80 -5.79 20.35
C ILE A 6 -1.35 -6.30 20.44
N ASP A 7 -0.38 -5.39 20.52
CA ASP A 7 1.04 -5.68 20.75
C ASP A 7 1.32 -6.25 22.15
N GLN A 8 0.38 -6.11 23.10
CA GLN A 8 0.45 -6.68 24.45
C GLN A 8 -0.37 -7.95 24.61
N ALA A 9 -0.90 -8.50 23.51
CA ALA A 9 -1.66 -9.74 23.54
C ALA A 9 -0.83 -10.89 24.13
N LYS A 10 -1.47 -11.83 24.85
CA LYS A 10 -0.80 -13.04 25.36
C LYS A 10 -0.31 -13.94 24.22
N SER A 11 -1.08 -14.01 23.13
CA SER A 11 -0.71 -14.74 21.92
C SER A 11 0.40 -14.03 21.17
N ALA A 12 1.48 -14.77 20.86
CA ALA A 12 2.59 -14.27 20.06
C ALA A 12 2.14 -13.86 18.65
N ASP A 13 1.24 -14.64 18.05
CA ASP A 13 0.71 -14.36 16.71
C ASP A 13 -0.05 -13.04 16.67
N LEU A 14 -0.87 -12.77 17.69
CA LEU A 14 -1.59 -11.49 17.78
C LEU A 14 -0.63 -10.32 17.96
N ARG A 15 0.39 -10.44 18.82
CA ARG A 15 1.42 -9.39 18.96
C ARG A 15 2.13 -9.10 17.64
N GLY A 16 2.42 -10.14 16.85
CA GLY A 16 3.09 -10.05 15.56
C GLY A 16 2.18 -9.64 14.39
N SER A 17 0.85 -9.68 14.57
CA SER A 17 -0.11 -9.50 13.48
C SER A 17 -0.08 -8.09 12.88
N TRP A 18 -0.03 -7.06 13.72
CA TRP A 18 -0.04 -5.67 13.26
C TRP A 18 1.15 -5.31 12.36
N PRO A 19 2.42 -5.56 12.76
CA PRO A 19 3.55 -5.30 11.88
C PRO A 19 3.54 -6.19 10.63
N ALA A 20 2.98 -7.41 10.69
CA ALA A 20 2.80 -8.27 9.52
C ALA A 20 1.81 -7.66 8.51
N LEU A 21 0.67 -7.15 8.98
CA LEU A 21 -0.32 -6.47 8.15
C LEU A 21 0.25 -5.20 7.49
N LEU A 22 1.07 -4.42 8.21
CA LEU A 22 1.73 -3.23 7.64
C LEU A 22 2.68 -3.61 6.49
N ARG A 23 3.46 -4.68 6.66
CA ARG A 23 4.33 -5.20 5.58
C ARG A 23 3.51 -5.68 4.38
N ALA A 24 2.44 -6.44 4.63
CA ALA A 24 1.55 -6.92 3.59
C ALA A 24 0.90 -5.77 2.81
N ALA A 25 0.42 -4.74 3.52
CA ALA A 25 -0.17 -3.55 2.91
C ALA A 25 0.84 -2.77 2.05
N ARG A 26 2.10 -2.66 2.49
CA ARG A 26 3.17 -2.06 1.68
C ARG A 26 3.37 -2.84 0.38
N ARG A 27 3.53 -4.16 0.48
CA ARG A 27 3.76 -5.03 -0.68
C ARG A 27 2.57 -5.03 -1.65
N ALA A 28 1.35 -4.99 -1.14
CA ALA A 28 0.15 -4.91 -1.96
C ALA A 28 0.11 -3.61 -2.79
N ARG A 29 0.52 -2.47 -2.23
CA ARG A 29 0.64 -1.21 -2.98
C ARG A 29 1.74 -1.27 -4.04
N GLU A 30 2.91 -1.81 -3.68
CA GLU A 30 4.01 -2.01 -4.64
C GLU A 30 3.56 -2.88 -5.82
N LEU A 31 2.87 -3.99 -5.54
CA LEU A 31 2.38 -4.91 -6.56
C LEU A 31 1.31 -4.23 -7.43
N ALA A 32 0.33 -3.57 -6.82
CA ALA A 32 -0.71 -2.83 -7.52
C ALA A 32 -0.14 -1.79 -8.49
N ALA A 33 0.92 -1.08 -8.08
CA ALA A 33 1.64 -0.15 -8.95
C ALA A 33 2.34 -0.85 -10.12
N GLN A 34 2.97 -2.00 -9.88
CA GLN A 34 3.67 -2.78 -10.92
C GLN A 34 2.72 -3.39 -11.95
N THR A 35 1.55 -3.85 -11.52
CA THR A 35 0.58 -4.55 -12.39
C THR A 35 -0.51 -3.63 -12.95
N GLY A 36 -0.52 -2.35 -12.55
CA GLY A 36 -1.57 -1.40 -12.93
C GLY A 36 -2.96 -1.77 -12.39
N THR A 37 -3.04 -2.56 -11.33
CA THR A 37 -4.30 -3.00 -10.75
C THR A 37 -4.75 -2.09 -9.60
N GLU A 38 -6.03 -1.78 -9.52
CA GLU A 38 -6.58 -0.97 -8.43
C GLU A 38 -6.54 -1.71 -7.08
N LEU A 39 -6.21 -0.98 -6.01
CA LEU A 39 -6.25 -1.49 -4.65
C LEU A 39 -7.61 -1.16 -4.02
N ILE A 40 -8.31 -2.18 -3.53
CA ILE A 40 -9.59 -2.02 -2.82
C ILE A 40 -9.33 -2.00 -1.32
N VAL A 41 -9.80 -0.97 -0.62
CA VAL A 41 -9.61 -0.82 0.83
C VAL A 41 -10.91 -0.44 1.53
N MET A 42 -11.09 -0.92 2.75
CA MET A 42 -12.19 -0.52 3.62
C MET A 42 -11.67 0.53 4.60
N ARG A 43 -12.26 1.74 4.59
CA ARG A 43 -11.95 2.81 5.55
C ARG A 43 -13.22 3.28 6.21
N ASN A 44 -13.31 3.14 7.53
CA ASN A 44 -14.48 3.53 8.32
C ASN A 44 -15.79 2.92 7.79
N GLY A 45 -15.76 1.65 7.38
CA GLY A 45 -16.92 0.96 6.80
C GLY A 45 -17.25 1.35 5.36
N VAL A 46 -16.47 2.21 4.72
CA VAL A 46 -16.63 2.60 3.31
C VAL A 46 -15.59 1.91 2.44
N LEU A 47 -16.06 1.23 1.40
CA LEU A 47 -15.20 0.66 0.37
C LEU A 47 -14.65 1.77 -0.52
N GLN A 48 -13.32 1.84 -0.66
CA GLN A 48 -12.61 2.83 -1.47
C GLN A 48 -11.69 2.14 -2.46
N ARG A 49 -11.63 2.67 -3.68
CA ARG A 49 -10.72 2.22 -4.74
C ARG A 49 -9.55 3.19 -4.80
N ILE A 50 -8.34 2.67 -4.72
CA ILE A 50 -7.12 3.44 -4.89
C ILE A 50 -6.52 3.04 -6.23
N ARG A 51 -6.46 4.00 -7.15
CA ARG A 51 -5.72 3.81 -8.39
C ARG A 51 -4.23 3.78 -8.08
N PRO A 52 -3.48 2.80 -8.62
CA PRO A 52 -2.04 2.83 -8.53
C PRO A 52 -1.56 4.11 -9.23
N GLN A 53 -0.87 4.97 -8.50
CA GLN A 53 -0.10 6.01 -9.15
C GLN A 53 1.10 5.31 -9.77
N PRO A 54 1.32 5.43 -11.09
CA PRO A 54 2.61 5.09 -11.67
C PRO A 54 3.66 5.85 -10.85
N ASN A 55 4.70 5.18 -10.39
CA ASN A 55 5.81 5.87 -9.73
C ASN A 55 6.25 7.02 -10.66
N GLU A 56 6.06 8.27 -10.26
CA GLU A 56 6.52 9.50 -10.94
C GLU A 56 8.06 9.62 -10.95
N GLY A 57 8.76 8.49 -11.12
CA GLY A 57 10.21 8.39 -11.25
C GLY A 57 10.65 7.79 -12.58
N ALA A 58 9.74 7.58 -13.53
CA ALA A 58 10.05 7.10 -14.88
C ALA A 58 9.37 7.94 -15.95
N THR A 59 9.46 9.27 -15.84
CA THR A 59 9.46 10.12 -17.03
C THR A 59 10.90 10.16 -17.52
N PRO A 60 11.30 9.47 -18.61
CA PRO A 60 12.45 9.91 -19.38
C PRO A 60 12.11 11.30 -19.93
N SER A 61 12.55 12.31 -19.19
CA SER A 61 12.47 13.71 -19.56
C SER A 61 13.16 13.91 -20.91
N ALA A 62 12.37 14.39 -21.86
CA ALA A 62 12.76 15.19 -23.02
C ALA A 62 13.66 14.52 -24.08
N THR A 63 13.03 14.02 -25.14
CA THR A 63 13.56 14.20 -26.50
C THR A 63 12.93 15.48 -27.06
N PRO A 64 13.65 16.63 -27.11
CA PRO A 64 13.30 17.67 -28.05
C PRO A 64 13.77 17.16 -29.41
N GLU A 65 12.85 16.55 -30.16
CA GLU A 65 13.07 16.22 -31.57
C GLU A 65 13.46 17.50 -32.30
N GLY A 66 14.66 17.46 -32.89
CA GLY A 66 15.15 18.53 -33.73
C GLY A 66 14.57 18.42 -35.14
N ARG A 67 14.09 19.59 -35.61
CA ARG A 67 14.16 20.09 -37.00
C ARG A 67 13.22 19.46 -38.04
N PRO A 68 13.00 20.06 -39.23
CA PRO A 68 13.82 21.06 -39.97
C PRO A 68 13.51 22.54 -39.72
#